data_AF-A0A2Y9IIL9-F1
#
_entry.id   AF-A0A2Y9IIL9-F1
#
_cell.length_a   1.000
_cell.length_b   1.000
_cell.length_c   1.000
_cell.angle_alpha   90.00
_cell.angle_beta   90.00
_cell.angle_gamma   90.00
#
_symmetry.space_group_name_H-M   'P 1'
#
loop_
_entity.id
_entity.type
_entity.pdbx_description
1 polymer ?
#
loop_
_entity_poly.entity_id
_entity_poly.type
_entity_poly.pdbx_seq_one_letter_code
_entity_poly.pdbx_strand_id
1 'polypeptide(L)'
;VFLIPYVLIALVGGIPIFFLEISLGQFMKAGSINVWNICPLFKGLGYASMVIVFYCNTYYIMVLAWGFYYLVKSFTTTLPWATCGHTWNTPDCVEIFRHEDCANASLANLTCDQLADRRSPVIEFWE
;
A
#
# COMPACT_ATOMS: atom_id res chain seq x y z
N VAL A 1 15.39 8.35 14.98
CA VAL A 1 16.64 7.55 14.90
C VAL A 1 16.67 6.58 13.70
N PHE A 2 15.53 6.18 13.10
CA PHE A 2 15.48 5.34 11.88
C PHE A 2 16.25 5.89 10.66
N LEU A 3 16.32 7.21 10.51
CA LEU A 3 16.96 7.84 9.36
C LEU A 3 18.47 7.54 9.27
N ILE A 4 19.15 7.39 10.42
CA ILE A 4 20.60 7.15 10.46
C ILE A 4 20.97 5.79 9.82
N PRO A 5 20.41 4.64 10.26
CA PRO A 5 20.69 3.36 9.60
C PRO A 5 20.14 3.30 8.17
N TYR A 6 19.02 3.96 7.88
CA TYR A 6 18.47 4.04 6.52
C TYR A 6 19.46 4.65 5.53
N VAL A 7 20.02 5.82 5.86
CA VAL A 7 20.97 6.52 4.99
C VAL A 7 22.26 5.71 4.83
N LEU A 8 22.76 5.09 5.91
CA LEU A 8 23.98 4.25 5.82
C LEU A 8 23.80 3.06 4.88
N ILE A 9 22.69 2.32 4.98
CA ILE A 9 22.41 1.17 4.11
C ILE A 9 22.16 1.63 2.67
N ALA A 10 21.49 2.77 2.47
CA ALA A 10 21.27 3.34 1.14
C ALA A 10 22.59 3.70 0.46
N LEU A 11 23.51 4.37 1.15
CA LEU A 11 24.80 4.79 0.57
C LEU A 11 25.76 3.62 0.33
N VAL A 12 25.82 2.65 1.25
CA VAL A 12 26.80 1.55 1.20
C VAL A 12 26.29 0.35 0.41
N GLY A 13 24.97 0.09 0.43
CA GLY A 13 24.36 -1.05 -0.24
C GLY A 13 23.52 -0.65 -1.45
N GLY A 14 22.52 0.22 -1.22
CA GLY A 14 21.54 0.59 -2.25
C GLY A 14 22.15 1.21 -3.50
N ILE A 15 22.95 2.29 -3.32
CA ILE A 15 23.57 3.02 -4.43
C ILE A 15 24.55 2.13 -5.21
N PRO A 16 25.48 1.38 -4.58
CA PRO A 16 26.40 0.51 -5.33
C PRO A 16 25.69 -0.61 -6.11
N ILE A 17 24.67 -1.25 -5.53
CA ILE A 17 23.90 -2.30 -6.22
C ILE A 17 23.14 -1.72 -7.42
N PHE A 18 22.46 -0.59 -7.22
CA PHE A 18 21.75 0.09 -8.29
C PHE A 18 22.70 0.51 -9.43
N PHE A 19 23.86 1.07 -9.09
CA PHE A 19 24.86 1.45 -10.08
C PHE A 19 25.40 0.24 -10.86
N LEU A 20 25.64 -0.89 -10.19
CA LEU A 20 26.07 -2.14 -10.83
C LEU A 20 25.03 -2.62 -11.84
N GLU A 21 23.75 -2.67 -11.45
CA GLU A 21 22.66 -3.13 -12.31
C GLU A 21 22.52 -2.27 -13.57
N ILE A 22 22.52 -0.93 -13.40
CA ILE A 22 22.42 0.00 -14.54
C ILE A 22 23.65 -0.13 -15.45
N SER A 23 24.86 -0.16 -14.88
CA SER A 23 26.09 -0.28 -15.67
C SER A 23 26.14 -1.59 -16.46
N LEU A 24 25.74 -2.71 -15.83
CA LEU A 24 25.65 -4.02 -16.48
C LEU A 24 24.61 -4.03 -17.61
N GLY A 25 23.44 -3.45 -17.36
CA GLY A 25 22.37 -3.31 -18.37
C GLY A 25 22.82 -2.49 -19.58
N GLN A 26 23.51 -1.36 -19.35
CA GLN A 26 24.05 -0.51 -20.41
C GLN A 26 25.19 -1.19 -21.20
N PHE A 27 26.06 -1.96 -20.54
CA PHE A 27 27.14 -2.68 -21.20
C PHE A 27 26.64 -3.84 -22.06
N MET A 28 25.76 -4.68 -21.51
CA MET A 28 25.27 -5.88 -22.18
C MET A 28 24.18 -5.59 -23.22
N LYS A 29 23.46 -4.46 -23.09
CA LYS A 29 22.33 -4.07 -23.95
C LYS A 29 21.31 -5.19 -24.16
N ALA A 30 21.12 -6.01 -23.13
CA ALA A 30 20.33 -7.22 -23.16
C ALA A 30 19.28 -7.18 -22.05
N GLY A 31 18.16 -7.87 -22.24
CA GLY A 31 17.12 -8.02 -21.21
C GLY A 31 17.56 -8.92 -20.05
N SER A 32 16.83 -8.87 -18.93
CA SER A 32 17.16 -9.54 -17.66
C SER A 32 17.56 -11.03 -17.80
N ILE A 33 16.93 -11.79 -18.72
CA ILE A 33 17.29 -13.20 -18.96
C ILE A 33 18.59 -13.34 -19.77
N ASN A 34 18.80 -12.48 -20.77
CA ASN A 34 19.92 -12.57 -21.71
C ASN A 34 21.22 -11.99 -21.13
N VAL A 35 21.14 -11.11 -20.13
CA VAL A 35 22.31 -10.57 -19.40
C VAL A 35 23.13 -11.70 -18.76
N TRP A 36 22.46 -12.75 -18.27
CA TRP A 36 23.12 -13.91 -17.64
C TRP A 36 23.82 -14.86 -18.62
N ASN A 37 23.83 -14.58 -19.93
CA ASN A 37 24.72 -15.30 -20.85
C ASN A 37 26.21 -15.08 -20.52
N ILE A 38 26.54 -14.08 -19.70
CA ILE A 38 27.89 -13.88 -19.15
C ILE A 38 28.30 -15.02 -18.20
N CYS A 39 27.34 -15.62 -17.48
CA CYS A 39 27.54 -16.77 -16.61
C CYS A 39 26.26 -17.64 -16.62
N PRO A 40 26.20 -18.66 -17.50
CA PRO A 40 24.97 -19.40 -17.76
C PRO A 40 24.44 -20.16 -16.54
N LEU A 41 25.28 -20.44 -15.53
CA LEU A 41 24.87 -21.01 -14.25
C LEU A 41 23.81 -20.14 -13.54
N PHE A 42 23.89 -18.82 -13.70
CA PHE A 42 22.98 -17.86 -13.07
C PHE A 42 21.78 -17.47 -13.94
N LYS A 43 21.57 -18.12 -15.08
CA LYS A 43 20.45 -17.81 -15.98
C LYS A 43 19.07 -17.95 -15.31
N GLY A 44 18.97 -18.81 -14.28
CA GLY A 44 17.79 -18.92 -13.43
C GLY A 44 17.39 -17.63 -12.72
N LEU A 45 18.33 -16.73 -12.40
CA LEU A 45 18.04 -15.45 -11.75
C LEU A 45 17.19 -14.53 -12.65
N GLY A 46 17.43 -14.54 -13.96
CA GLY A 46 16.62 -13.78 -14.92
C GLY A 46 15.17 -14.26 -14.98
N TYR A 47 14.95 -15.58 -14.95
CA TYR A 47 13.59 -16.15 -14.91
C TYR A 47 12.91 -15.88 -13.57
N ALA A 48 13.62 -16.02 -12.45
CA ALA A 48 13.10 -15.71 -11.12
C ALA A 48 12.68 -14.24 -11.02
N SER A 49 13.51 -13.32 -11.51
CA SER A 49 13.20 -11.89 -11.58
C SER A 49 11.92 -11.64 -12.39
N MET A 50 11.74 -12.29 -13.54
CA MET A 50 10.52 -12.15 -14.36
C MET A 50 9.25 -12.59 -13.60
N VAL A 51 9.31 -13.71 -12.88
CA VAL A 51 8.18 -14.21 -12.08
C VAL A 51 7.86 -13.26 -10.93
N ILE A 52 8.87 -12.76 -10.24
CA ILE A 52 8.69 -11.77 -9.16
C ILE A 52 8.03 -10.50 -9.71
N VAL A 53 8.52 -9.97 -10.84
CA VAL A 53 7.97 -8.78 -11.49
C VAL A 53 6.51 -9.01 -11.92
N PHE A 54 6.14 -10.20 -12.39
CA PHE A 54 4.76 -10.54 -12.72
C PHE A 54 3.82 -10.45 -11.50
N TYR A 55 4.21 -11.05 -10.37
CA TYR A 55 3.44 -10.97 -9.13
C TYR A 55 3.36 -9.54 -8.60
N CYS A 56 4.48 -8.81 -8.59
CA CYS A 56 4.52 -7.41 -8.18
C CYS A 56 3.60 -6.54 -9.03
N ASN A 57 3.62 -6.67 -10.36
CA ASN A 57 2.74 -5.91 -11.25
C ASN A 57 1.26 -6.22 -10.98
N THR A 58 0.91 -7.50 -10.81
CA THR A 58 -0.48 -7.91 -10.57
C THR A 58 -1.02 -7.27 -9.28
N TYR A 59 -0.25 -7.38 -8.19
CA TYR A 59 -0.59 -6.74 -6.91
C TYR A 59 -0.65 -5.21 -7.04
N TYR A 60 0.31 -4.60 -7.73
CA TYR A 60 0.37 -3.14 -7.86
C TYR A 60 -0.79 -2.56 -8.65
N ILE A 61 -1.22 -3.23 -9.74
CA ILE A 61 -2.40 -2.83 -10.51
C ILE A 61 -3.67 -2.86 -9.65
N MET A 62 -3.82 -3.83 -8.74
CA MET A 62 -4.96 -3.86 -7.80
C MET A 62 -4.97 -2.65 -6.86
N VAL A 63 -3.82 -2.28 -6.29
CA VAL A 63 -3.71 -1.10 -5.43
C VAL A 63 -4.01 0.19 -6.21
N LEU A 64 -3.49 0.29 -7.44
CA LEU A 64 -3.79 1.43 -8.31
C LEU A 64 -5.28 1.50 -8.68
N ALA A 65 -5.94 0.36 -8.90
CA ALA A 65 -7.37 0.31 -9.18
C ALA A 65 -8.20 0.82 -7.98
N TRP A 66 -7.86 0.41 -6.75
CA TRP A 66 -8.50 0.95 -5.54
C TRP A 66 -8.24 2.45 -5.40
N GLY A 67 -6.99 2.91 -5.59
CA GLY A 67 -6.64 4.32 -5.54
C GLY A 67 -7.40 5.16 -6.58
N PHE A 68 -7.51 4.64 -7.82
CA PHE A 68 -8.26 5.29 -8.88
C PHE A 68 -9.77 5.33 -8.58
N TYR A 69 -10.32 4.25 -8.01
CA TYR A 69 -11.71 4.21 -7.57
C TYR A 69 -11.98 5.29 -6.51
N TYR A 70 -11.14 5.36 -5.48
CA TYR A 70 -11.21 6.39 -4.45
C TYR A 70 -11.09 7.81 -5.03
N LEU A 71 -10.21 8.00 -6.02
CA LEU A 71 -10.04 9.27 -6.72
C LEU A 71 -11.31 9.69 -7.49
N VAL A 72 -11.93 8.78 -8.24
CA VAL A 72 -13.16 9.11 -8.98
C VAL A 72 -14.30 9.42 -8.01
N LYS A 73 -14.38 8.70 -6.90
CA LYS A 73 -15.42 8.87 -5.88
C LYS A 73 -15.18 10.07 -4.96
N SER A 74 -14.01 10.70 -4.99
CA SER A 74 -13.73 11.91 -4.21
C SER A 74 -14.22 13.20 -4.88
N PHE A 75 -14.66 13.15 -6.14
CA PHE A 75 -15.28 14.30 -6.82
C PHE A 75 -16.74 14.57 -6.39
N THR A 76 -17.19 14.00 -5.27
CA THR A 76 -18.50 14.29 -4.67
C THR A 76 -18.36 15.30 -3.53
N THR A 77 -19.44 16.05 -3.24
CA THR A 77 -19.45 17.07 -2.17
C THR A 77 -19.27 16.47 -0.79
N THR A 78 -19.92 15.33 -0.53
CA THR A 78 -19.72 14.50 0.67
C THR A 78 -19.06 13.20 0.23
N LEU A 79 -18.01 12.78 0.94
CA LEU A 79 -17.30 11.57 0.60
C LEU A 79 -18.15 10.35 1.01
N PRO A 80 -18.26 9.31 0.17
CA PRO A 80 -19.09 8.14 0.46
C PRO A 80 -18.69 7.36 1.72
N TRP A 81 -17.44 7.51 2.18
CA TRP A 81 -16.91 6.85 3.37
C TRP A 81 -16.74 7.82 4.55
N ALA A 82 -17.36 9.01 4.47
CA ALA A 82 -17.38 9.96 5.58
C ALA A 82 -18.52 9.68 6.58
N THR A 83 -19.61 9.04 6.13
CA THR A 83 -20.84 8.85 6.91
C THR A 83 -21.27 7.39 6.99
N CYS A 84 -21.92 7.03 8.10
CA CYS A 84 -22.65 5.81 8.31
C CYS A 84 -24.04 5.89 7.62
N GLY A 85 -24.73 4.76 7.45
CA GLY A 85 -26.06 4.72 6.79
C GLY A 85 -26.07 4.37 5.30
N HIS A 86 -24.95 3.92 4.74
CA HIS A 86 -24.91 3.29 3.42
C HIS A 86 -25.23 1.80 3.49
N THR A 87 -25.55 1.19 2.34
CA THR A 87 -25.98 -0.22 2.26
C THR A 87 -24.89 -1.22 2.64
N TRP A 88 -23.62 -0.81 2.62
CA TRP A 88 -22.48 -1.62 3.03
C TRP A 88 -22.12 -1.45 4.52
N ASN A 89 -22.75 -0.49 5.22
CA ASN A 89 -22.43 -0.24 6.62
C ASN A 89 -23.23 -1.18 7.55
N THR A 90 -22.59 -1.61 8.62
CA THR A 90 -23.23 -2.39 9.69
C THR A 90 -23.97 -1.47 10.67
N PRO A 91 -24.88 -2.01 11.52
CA PRO A 91 -25.52 -1.24 12.59
C PRO A 91 -24.53 -0.67 13.63
N ASP A 92 -23.30 -1.20 13.66
CA ASP A 92 -22.26 -0.80 14.61
C ASP A 92 -21.32 0.28 14.06
N CYS A 93 -21.55 0.77 12.84
CA CYS A 93 -20.78 1.84 12.21
C CYS A 93 -20.79 3.12 13.06
N VAL A 94 -19.61 3.72 13.25
CA VAL A 94 -19.44 5.01 13.95
C VAL A 94 -18.73 6.05 13.10
N GLU A 95 -19.22 7.30 13.15
CA GLU A 95 -18.62 8.47 12.48
C GLU A 95 -17.67 9.25 13.41
N ILE A 96 -17.17 8.63 14.47
CA ILE A 96 -16.33 9.30 15.47
C ILE A 96 -14.87 9.22 15.02
N PHE A 97 -14.37 10.31 14.43
CA PHE A 97 -12.98 10.41 13.96
C PHE A 97 -12.03 11.04 14.99
N ARG A 98 -12.54 11.77 15.98
CA ARG A 98 -11.77 12.32 17.11
C ARG A 98 -12.42 11.96 18.44
N HIS A 99 -11.57 11.67 19.43
CA HIS A 99 -12.00 11.40 20.80
C HIS A 99 -12.73 12.60 21.45
N GLU A 100 -12.47 13.82 20.97
CA GLU A 100 -13.14 15.06 21.40
C GLU A 100 -14.60 15.15 20.91
N ASP A 101 -14.92 14.50 19.80
CA ASP A 101 -16.27 14.45 19.21
C ASP A 101 -17.16 13.40 19.90
N CYS A 102 -16.56 12.58 20.77
CA CYS A 102 -17.28 11.70 21.69
C CYS A 102 -17.99 12.57 22.74
N ALA A 103 -19.16 13.10 22.41
CA ALA A 103 -20.00 13.77 23.39
C ALA A 103 -20.32 12.78 24.52
N ASN A 104 -20.54 13.28 25.73
CA ASN A 104 -21.22 12.55 26.81
C ASN A 104 -22.69 12.30 26.40
N ALA A 105 -22.90 11.56 25.31
CA ALA A 105 -24.20 11.17 24.83
C ALA A 105 -24.63 9.99 25.70
N SER A 106 -25.44 10.29 26.71
CA SER A 106 -26.17 9.33 27.53
C SER A 106 -27.16 8.45 26.72
N LEU A 107 -27.08 8.46 25.40
CA LEU A 107 -28.01 7.80 24.48
C LEU A 107 -27.73 6.31 24.30
N ALA A 108 -26.58 5.79 24.76
CA ALA A 108 -26.27 4.36 24.60
C ALA A 108 -25.54 3.69 25.78
N ASN A 109 -25.34 4.38 26.92
CA ASN A 109 -24.68 3.81 28.11
C ASN A 109 -23.32 3.12 27.81
N LEU A 110 -22.60 3.63 26.80
CA LEU A 110 -21.32 3.10 26.30
C LEU A 110 -20.23 4.15 26.52
N THR A 111 -19.04 3.71 26.95
CA THR A 111 -17.87 4.57 27.13
C THR A 111 -17.15 4.82 25.80
N CYS A 112 -16.37 5.91 25.69
CA CYS A 112 -15.60 6.20 24.47
C CYS A 112 -14.59 5.09 24.13
N ASP A 113 -14.07 4.36 25.13
CA ASP A 113 -13.25 3.15 24.92
C ASP A 113 -14.05 2.05 24.19
N GLN A 114 -15.34 1.89 24.49
CA GLN A 114 -16.22 0.93 23.80
C GLN A 114 -16.65 1.41 22.41
N LEU A 115 -16.62 2.72 22.14
CA LEU A 115 -16.82 3.25 20.78
C LEU A 115 -15.55 3.21 19.93
N ALA A 116 -14.36 3.26 20.55
CA ALA A 116 -13.09 3.13 19.84
C ALA A 116 -12.87 1.71 19.25
N ASP A 117 -13.54 0.70 19.82
CA ASP A 117 -13.53 -0.68 19.31
C ASP A 117 -14.46 -0.88 18.10
N ARG A 118 -15.32 0.11 17.79
CA ARG A 118 -16.26 0.05 16.66
C ARG A 118 -15.61 0.45 15.34
N ARG A 119 -16.15 -0.04 14.22
CA ARG A 119 -15.60 0.20 12.88
C ARG A 119 -16.09 1.52 12.28
N SER A 120 -15.21 2.14 11.51
CA SER A 120 -15.50 3.36 10.77
C SER A 120 -16.04 3.05 9.37
N PRO A 121 -16.82 3.97 8.76
CA PRO A 121 -17.42 3.76 7.44
C PRO A 121 -16.39 3.52 6.31
N VAL A 122 -15.13 3.94 6.49
CA VAL A 122 -14.05 3.67 5.52
C VAL A 122 -13.49 2.25 5.63
N ILE A 123 -13.51 1.66 6.84
CA ILE A 123 -13.06 0.29 7.07
C ILE A 123 -14.09 -0.68 6.49
N GLU A 124 -15.38 -0.43 6.75
CA GLU A 124 -16.49 -1.26 6.23
C GLU A 124 -16.73 -1.11 4.72
N PHE A 125 -16.12 -0.11 4.07
CA PHE A 125 -16.37 0.17 2.65
C PHE A 125 -15.93 -0.97 1.70
N TRP A 126 -14.92 -1.76 2.10
CA TRP A 126 -14.39 -2.88 1.30
C TRP A 126 -14.60 -4.25 1.96
N GLU A 127 -15.37 -4.31 3.04
CA GLU A 127 -15.77 -5.57 3.70
C GLU A 127 -16.97 -6.22 3.00
#